data_AF-A0A510IYZ4-F1
#
_entry.id   AF-A0A510IYZ4-F1
#
_cell.length_a   1.000
_cell.length_b   1.000
_cell.length_c   1.000
_cell.angle_alpha   90.00
_cell.angle_beta   90.00
_cell.angle_gamma   90.00
#
_symmetry.space_group_name_H-M   'P 1'
#
loop_
_entity.id
_entity.type
_entity.pdbx_description
1 polymer ?
#
loop_
_entity_poly.entity_id
_entity_poly.type
_entity_poly.pdbx_seq_one_letter_code
_entity_poly.pdbx_strand_id
1 'polypeptide(L)'
;MVFQYYELDGIKNDYYGFQSEGLTYKISLEECGRKFWCEVDCPSFIPNLANYLPELKSSDNLLESSREKLFFYQLMQMSNCSGISCADALKEYQLFRGIFFLKESFLYSHNIKWLEEYNDYWTVSTLNTYFDDRIAELSEAYRIVNVKRCWSVLHFWLISKKIEWTGYFPHINLLSELLQFALDHNKCEKTKIWLEKKIFDLIMRYGDVDILDQFLAKASSFSIRRASINRKVAYLRFITKKSAQSSALADFFNPDDDSSLSSLERLKLEVQADWGRETPQNYKQIESRYLKALPELSVEYEKYVIKVFDQFGDRARYIDVAKDNSQADNFLSLIKENLIKGRGFSFIRLSDGEGYIFREFSDFFKKEDAKNRERHWWGQHIPDAISTGLVSSGISAVKQADILGVPTIYRFLRDSENSKKTLVGTIQGRGLLSVLAGVKKIDNGKTLYTDDKTNLAIFNQLEVVRQLGRLANKVVIVSSGDPEVLKRKIGGDIECIVVNIPTHHKTINNEKYIRSELALPYVYQEISLTLKRVVCKGDLVLVGAGVAGKSFVNIAKRSSAVGLDMGSAMDEFLEAGIHSLY
;
A
#
# COMPACT_ATOMS: atom_id res chain seq x y z
N MET A 1 45.11 -27.84 2.13
CA MET A 1 46.18 -26.81 2.10
C MET A 1 46.50 -26.44 0.65
N VAL A 2 46.95 -25.21 0.40
CA VAL A 2 47.62 -24.81 -0.85
C VAL A 2 49.08 -25.29 -0.76
N PHE A 3 49.65 -25.86 -1.81
CA PHE A 3 51.06 -26.28 -1.86
C PHE A 3 51.93 -25.19 -2.50
N GLN A 4 53.23 -25.22 -2.27
CA GLN A 4 54.18 -24.38 -3.01
C GLN A 4 55.17 -25.22 -3.81
N TYR A 5 55.30 -24.88 -5.10
CA TYR A 5 56.35 -25.39 -5.97
C TYR A 5 57.31 -24.24 -6.30
N TYR A 6 58.32 -24.07 -5.46
CA TYR A 6 59.24 -22.92 -5.51
C TYR A 6 60.04 -22.81 -6.82
N GLU A 7 60.18 -23.90 -7.57
CA GLU A 7 60.86 -23.90 -8.87
C GLU A 7 60.05 -23.23 -9.99
N LEU A 8 58.73 -23.02 -9.81
CA LEU A 8 57.90 -22.28 -10.78
C LEU A 8 58.19 -20.78 -10.76
N ASP A 9 58.40 -20.21 -9.57
CA ASP A 9 58.37 -18.75 -9.39
C ASP A 9 59.76 -18.12 -9.24
N GLY A 10 60.83 -18.92 -9.21
CA GLY A 10 62.21 -18.44 -9.08
C GLY A 10 62.50 -17.70 -7.76
N ILE A 11 61.60 -17.81 -6.79
CA ILE A 11 61.71 -17.23 -5.46
C ILE A 11 62.53 -18.17 -4.58
N LYS A 12 63.32 -17.60 -3.66
CA LYS A 12 64.11 -18.38 -2.71
C LYS A 12 63.20 -19.33 -1.93
N ASN A 13 63.59 -20.60 -1.80
CA ASN A 13 62.78 -21.61 -1.10
C ASN A 13 62.37 -21.10 0.28
N ASP A 14 61.07 -21.22 0.57
CA ASP A 14 60.42 -20.80 1.80
C ASP A 14 60.71 -19.35 2.23
N TYR A 15 60.73 -18.43 1.26
CA TYR A 15 61.03 -17.01 1.48
C TYR A 15 60.20 -16.36 2.61
N TYR A 16 58.96 -16.81 2.82
CA TYR A 16 58.08 -16.31 3.87
C TYR A 16 58.04 -17.18 5.15
N GLY A 17 58.78 -18.29 5.20
CA GLY A 17 58.81 -19.21 6.36
C GLY A 17 57.60 -20.14 6.49
N PHE A 18 56.59 -20.02 5.62
CA PHE A 18 55.33 -20.76 5.74
C PHE A 18 55.48 -22.28 5.61
N GLN A 19 56.48 -22.79 4.89
CA GLN A 19 56.75 -24.22 4.82
C GLN A 19 57.40 -24.72 6.11
N SER A 20 58.44 -24.03 6.59
CA SER A 20 59.15 -24.40 7.82
C SER A 20 58.27 -24.27 9.06
N GLU A 21 57.25 -23.40 9.03
CA GLU A 21 56.23 -23.27 10.07
C GLU A 21 55.01 -24.19 9.87
N GLY A 22 55.02 -25.04 8.84
CA GLY A 22 53.98 -26.06 8.62
C GLY A 22 52.62 -25.53 8.14
N LEU A 23 52.57 -24.29 7.61
CA LEU A 23 51.36 -23.67 7.05
C LEU A 23 51.07 -24.11 5.60
N THR A 24 52.10 -24.57 4.92
CA THR A 24 52.04 -25.19 3.60
C THR A 24 53.12 -26.28 3.52
N TYR A 25 53.11 -27.07 2.46
CA TYR A 25 54.14 -28.06 2.19
C TYR A 25 54.65 -27.90 0.76
N LYS A 26 55.95 -28.19 0.59
CA LYS A 26 56.58 -28.22 -0.72
C LYS A 26 56.25 -29.54 -1.40
N ILE A 27 55.99 -29.45 -2.69
CA ILE A 27 55.94 -30.63 -3.57
C ILE A 27 57.04 -30.52 -4.61
N SER A 28 57.47 -31.66 -5.16
CA SER A 28 58.33 -31.73 -6.34
C SER A 28 57.49 -31.84 -7.62
N LEU A 29 58.10 -31.58 -8.78
CA LEU A 29 57.41 -31.67 -10.09
C LEU A 29 56.83 -33.07 -10.34
N GLU A 30 57.52 -34.11 -9.87
CA GLU A 30 57.09 -35.50 -9.99
C GLU A 30 55.84 -35.82 -9.16
N GLU A 31 55.59 -35.02 -8.11
CA GLU A 31 54.44 -35.17 -7.20
C GLU A 31 53.22 -34.35 -7.64
N CYS A 32 53.40 -33.32 -8.48
CA CYS A 32 52.31 -32.48 -9.02
C CYS A 32 51.24 -33.29 -9.78
N GLY A 33 51.55 -34.50 -10.25
CA GLY A 33 50.63 -35.39 -10.97
C GLY A 33 49.75 -36.30 -10.10
N ARG A 34 49.88 -36.27 -8.76
CA ARG A 34 49.05 -37.08 -7.84
C ARG A 34 47.89 -36.27 -7.24
N LYS A 35 46.87 -36.94 -6.67
CA LYS A 35 45.72 -36.29 -6.03
C LYS A 35 46.21 -35.20 -5.04
N PHE A 36 45.84 -33.95 -5.33
CA PHE A 36 46.45 -32.74 -4.75
C PHE A 36 45.82 -32.24 -3.45
N TRP A 37 44.76 -32.91 -2.98
CA TRP A 37 44.10 -32.59 -1.72
C TRP A 37 44.59 -33.56 -0.65
N CYS A 38 45.35 -33.04 0.32
CA CYS A 38 45.63 -33.73 1.56
C CYS A 38 44.63 -33.27 2.63
N GLU A 39 44.05 -34.22 3.36
CA GLU A 39 43.37 -33.91 4.63
C GLU A 39 44.39 -33.39 5.63
N VAL A 40 44.00 -32.37 6.38
CA VAL A 40 44.84 -31.75 7.39
C VAL A 40 44.09 -31.79 8.70
N ASP A 41 44.77 -32.19 9.76
CA ASP A 41 44.21 -32.17 11.10
C ASP A 41 44.14 -30.73 11.62
N CYS A 42 42.99 -30.08 11.41
CA CYS A 42 42.73 -28.67 11.74
C CYS A 42 43.21 -28.21 13.14
N PRO A 43 43.05 -28.99 14.23
CA PRO A 43 43.52 -28.63 15.56
C PRO A 43 45.02 -28.33 15.63
N SER A 44 45.83 -29.03 14.84
CA SER A 44 47.30 -28.86 14.82
C SER A 44 47.77 -27.68 13.94
N PHE A 45 46.96 -27.30 12.95
CA PHE A 45 47.30 -26.28 11.95
C PHE A 45 47.01 -24.85 12.41
N ILE A 46 45.98 -24.66 13.23
CA ILE A 46 45.44 -23.35 13.59
C ILE A 46 46.31 -22.48 14.48
N PRO A 47 47.04 -23.02 15.47
CA PRO A 47 47.94 -22.21 16.28
C PRO A 47 48.97 -21.45 15.43
N ASN A 48 49.47 -22.07 14.35
CA ASN A 48 50.45 -21.46 13.46
C ASN A 48 49.79 -20.39 12.56
N LEU A 49 48.57 -20.62 12.07
CA LEU A 49 47.86 -19.66 11.22
C LEU A 49 47.40 -18.43 12.01
N ALA A 50 47.03 -18.62 13.29
CA ALA A 50 46.59 -17.56 14.19
C ALA A 50 47.69 -16.51 14.49
N ASN A 51 48.97 -16.84 14.27
CA ASN A 51 50.07 -15.88 14.39
C ASN A 51 50.05 -14.83 13.29
N TYR A 52 49.53 -15.17 12.11
CA TYR A 52 49.43 -14.27 10.95
C TYR A 52 48.04 -13.64 10.81
N LEU A 53 47.02 -14.32 11.34
CA LEU A 53 45.64 -13.85 11.39
C LEU A 53 45.13 -13.99 12.84
N PRO A 54 45.32 -12.95 13.68
CA PRO A 54 45.09 -13.02 15.14
C PRO A 54 43.66 -13.41 15.56
N GLU A 55 42.73 -13.31 14.61
CA GLU A 55 41.29 -13.48 14.74
C GLU A 55 40.85 -14.96 14.64
N LEU A 56 41.79 -15.85 14.30
CA LEU A 56 41.56 -17.24 13.91
C LEU A 56 41.93 -18.28 15.00
N LYS A 57 41.93 -17.91 16.28
CA LYS A 57 42.43 -18.76 17.39
C LYS A 57 41.69 -20.09 17.63
N SER A 58 40.66 -20.48 16.86
CA SER A 58 40.14 -21.86 16.81
C SER A 58 39.40 -22.17 15.49
N SER A 59 39.36 -23.46 15.11
CA SER A 59 38.85 -23.99 13.82
C SER A 59 37.36 -23.84 13.60
N ASP A 60 36.59 -23.71 14.68
CA ASP A 60 35.27 -24.29 14.59
C ASP A 60 34.17 -23.40 14.02
N ASN A 61 34.23 -22.05 13.95
CA ASN A 61 33.00 -21.32 13.54
C ASN A 61 33.20 -20.00 12.79
N LEU A 62 34.11 -20.01 11.82
CA LEU A 62 34.40 -18.92 10.86
C LEU A 62 33.26 -18.64 9.85
N LEU A 63 32.30 -19.55 9.69
CA LEU A 63 31.28 -19.48 8.62
C LEU A 63 29.89 -19.09 9.13
N GLU A 64 29.53 -19.35 10.39
CA GLU A 64 28.23 -18.95 10.95
C GLU A 64 28.26 -17.57 11.64
N SER A 65 29.38 -17.17 12.26
CA SER A 65 29.48 -15.91 13.01
C SER A 65 29.51 -14.64 12.15
N SER A 66 29.83 -14.76 10.86
CA SER A 66 29.99 -13.64 9.92
C SER A 66 28.64 -13.02 9.49
N ARG A 67 27.53 -13.78 9.60
CA ARG A 67 26.17 -13.26 9.36
C ARG A 67 25.53 -12.69 10.63
N GLU A 68 25.83 -13.27 11.79
CA GLU A 68 25.33 -12.77 13.09
C GLU A 68 26.05 -11.50 13.57
N LYS A 69 27.35 -11.34 13.30
CA LYS A 69 28.11 -10.14 13.72
C LYS A 69 27.78 -8.89 12.92
N LEU A 70 27.45 -9.00 11.62
CA LEU A 70 27.01 -7.85 10.81
C LEU A 70 25.67 -7.29 11.33
N PHE A 71 24.80 -8.18 11.81
CA PHE A 71 23.53 -7.85 12.46
C PHE A 71 23.72 -7.29 13.88
N PHE A 72 24.63 -7.86 14.68
CA PHE A 72 25.01 -7.30 16.00
C PHE A 72 25.65 -5.91 15.88
N TYR A 73 26.42 -5.65 14.83
CA TYR A 73 27.03 -4.35 14.54
C TYR A 73 25.98 -3.32 14.08
N GLN A 74 24.94 -3.74 13.33
CA GLN A 74 23.78 -2.91 13.01
C GLN A 74 22.91 -2.61 14.24
N LEU A 75 22.71 -3.60 15.13
CA LEU A 75 22.05 -3.42 16.43
C LEU A 75 22.76 -2.38 17.31
N MET A 76 24.10 -2.44 17.36
CA MET A 76 24.97 -1.51 18.11
C MET A 76 24.99 -0.09 17.50
N GLN A 77 24.82 0.04 16.18
CA GLN A 77 24.67 1.35 15.53
C GLN A 77 23.27 1.94 15.74
N MET A 78 22.21 1.11 15.74
CA MET A 78 20.84 1.56 16.00
C MET A 78 20.63 1.99 17.46
N SER A 79 21.25 1.31 18.44
CA SER A 79 21.21 1.72 19.86
C SER A 79 21.85 3.08 20.13
N ASN A 80 22.74 3.55 19.25
CA ASN A 80 23.35 4.88 19.35
C ASN A 80 22.53 5.99 18.66
N CYS A 81 21.46 5.67 17.92
CA CYS A 81 20.71 6.65 17.13
C CYS A 81 19.25 6.87 17.55
N SER A 82 18.66 6.05 18.43
CA SER A 82 17.22 6.12 18.72
C SER A 82 16.78 6.00 20.19
N GLY A 83 17.70 5.90 21.16
CA GLY A 83 17.33 5.90 22.59
C GLY A 83 16.59 4.66 23.08
N ILE A 84 16.65 3.55 22.33
CA ILE A 84 16.09 2.25 22.72
C ILE A 84 17.12 1.47 23.54
N SER A 85 16.70 0.81 24.63
CA SER A 85 17.61 0.05 25.49
C SER A 85 18.13 -1.22 24.80
N CYS A 86 19.37 -1.62 25.07
CA CYS A 86 19.94 -2.89 24.57
C CYS A 86 19.08 -4.11 24.92
N ALA A 87 18.31 -4.05 26.01
CA ALA A 87 17.39 -5.12 26.41
C ALA A 87 16.19 -5.26 25.46
N ASP A 88 15.69 -4.15 24.92
CA ASP A 88 14.58 -4.16 23.97
C ASP A 88 15.03 -4.67 22.60
N ALA A 89 16.23 -4.29 22.14
CA ALA A 89 16.83 -4.81 20.91
C ALA A 89 17.11 -6.33 20.96
N LEU A 90 17.45 -6.86 22.15
CA LEU A 90 17.59 -8.29 22.42
C LEU A 90 16.23 -9.02 22.40
N LYS A 91 15.15 -8.39 22.90
CA LYS A 91 13.78 -8.93 22.84
C LYS A 91 13.27 -9.01 21.39
N GLU A 92 13.60 -8.04 20.56
CA GLU A 92 13.30 -8.03 19.12
C GLU A 92 14.04 -9.15 18.36
N TYR A 93 15.33 -9.35 18.63
CA TYR A 93 16.10 -10.46 18.03
C TYR A 93 15.53 -11.85 18.39
N GLN A 94 15.16 -12.07 19.65
CA GLN A 94 14.54 -13.33 20.08
C GLN A 94 13.18 -13.56 19.40
N LEU A 95 12.44 -12.50 19.10
CA LEU A 95 11.20 -12.55 18.34
C LEU A 95 11.42 -12.96 16.88
N PHE A 96 12.40 -12.39 16.19
CA PHE A 96 12.76 -12.81 14.84
C PHE A 96 13.20 -14.28 14.82
N ARG A 97 13.95 -14.72 15.84
CA ARG A 97 14.31 -16.14 15.99
C ARG A 97 13.09 -17.04 16.25
N GLY A 98 12.12 -16.57 17.05
CA GLY A 98 10.89 -17.29 17.37
C GLY A 98 9.87 -17.36 16.22
N ILE A 99 9.74 -16.29 15.44
CA ILE A 99 8.80 -16.22 14.30
C ILE A 99 9.31 -17.03 13.11
N PHE A 100 10.63 -17.03 12.86
CA PHE A 100 11.18 -17.56 11.61
C PHE A 100 11.88 -18.93 11.73
N PHE A 101 12.24 -19.41 12.94
CA PHE A 101 13.10 -20.61 13.05
C PHE A 101 12.59 -21.79 13.89
N LEU A 102 11.52 -21.68 14.68
CA LEU A 102 11.20 -22.74 15.67
C LEU A 102 9.73 -23.17 15.64
N LYS A 103 9.39 -24.12 14.77
CA LYS A 103 8.04 -24.71 14.73
C LYS A 103 7.83 -25.82 15.78
N GLU A 104 8.88 -26.47 16.28
CA GLU A 104 8.73 -27.66 17.16
C GLU A 104 9.06 -27.41 18.64
N SER A 105 9.98 -26.51 18.98
CA SER A 105 10.34 -26.25 20.39
C SER A 105 9.37 -25.31 21.13
N PHE A 106 8.57 -24.50 20.41
CA PHE A 106 7.56 -23.62 21.02
C PHE A 106 6.34 -24.40 21.56
N LEU A 107 6.12 -25.63 21.07
CA LEU A 107 5.01 -26.48 21.53
C LEU A 107 5.32 -27.22 22.86
N TYR A 108 6.58 -27.26 23.30
CA TYR A 108 7.00 -28.09 24.44
C TYR A 108 7.36 -27.32 25.72
N SER A 109 7.47 -25.99 25.72
CA SER A 109 7.88 -25.23 26.92
C SER A 109 6.69 -24.59 27.63
N HIS A 110 5.92 -25.38 28.38
CA HIS A 110 4.81 -24.89 29.20
C HIS A 110 5.21 -24.38 30.60
N ASN A 111 6.51 -24.27 30.92
CA ASN A 111 6.97 -24.04 32.30
C ASN A 111 8.16 -23.07 32.44
N ILE A 112 8.14 -21.97 31.70
CA ILE A 112 9.18 -20.94 31.82
C ILE A 112 8.55 -19.61 32.22
N LYS A 113 8.86 -19.14 33.44
CA LYS A 113 8.30 -17.92 34.06
C LYS A 113 8.45 -16.63 33.22
N TRP A 114 9.46 -16.51 32.35
CA TRP A 114 9.61 -15.36 31.46
C TRP A 114 8.72 -15.43 30.19
N LEU A 115 8.11 -16.57 29.87
CA LEU A 115 7.11 -16.68 28.79
C LEU A 115 5.75 -16.05 29.16
N GLU A 116 5.50 -15.74 30.42
CA GLU A 116 4.30 -15.00 30.85
C GLU A 116 4.26 -13.57 30.27
N GLU A 117 5.41 -12.99 29.90
CA GLU A 117 5.52 -11.70 29.21
C GLU A 117 5.21 -11.78 27.70
N TYR A 118 5.28 -12.98 27.10
CA TYR A 118 5.09 -13.23 25.67
C TYR A 118 3.70 -13.81 25.39
N ASN A 119 2.66 -13.04 25.70
CA ASN A 119 1.29 -13.43 25.36
C ASN A 119 0.95 -13.10 23.88
N ASP A 120 -0.12 -13.70 23.38
CA ASP A 120 -0.58 -13.52 22.00
C ASP A 120 -0.79 -12.03 21.63
N TYR A 121 -1.14 -11.19 22.61
CA TYR A 121 -1.36 -9.76 22.38
C TYR A 121 -0.06 -9.00 22.12
N TRP A 122 1.01 -9.32 22.84
CA TRP A 122 2.33 -8.78 22.56
C TRP A 122 2.79 -9.17 21.14
N THR A 123 2.59 -10.43 20.73
CA THR A 123 2.91 -10.89 19.36
C THR A 123 2.18 -10.07 18.29
N VAL A 124 0.86 -9.88 18.44
CA VAL A 124 0.08 -9.04 17.51
C VAL A 124 0.58 -7.60 17.49
N SER A 125 0.90 -7.05 18.66
CA SER A 125 1.33 -5.64 18.79
C SER A 125 2.66 -5.41 18.09
N THR A 126 3.65 -6.26 18.33
CA THR A 126 4.97 -6.15 17.70
C THR A 126 4.91 -6.37 16.20
N LEU A 127 4.13 -7.36 15.74
CA LEU A 127 3.93 -7.60 14.30
C LEU A 127 3.27 -6.40 13.61
N ASN A 128 2.33 -5.71 14.26
CA ASN A 128 1.74 -4.48 13.71
C ASN A 128 2.79 -3.37 13.61
N THR A 129 3.64 -3.18 14.62
CA THR A 129 4.74 -2.21 14.57
C THR A 129 5.68 -2.51 13.40
N TYR A 130 6.17 -3.74 13.27
CA TYR A 130 7.07 -4.12 12.17
C TYR A 130 6.43 -3.99 10.80
N PHE A 131 5.15 -4.31 10.72
CA PHE A 131 4.39 -4.10 9.52
C PHE A 131 4.29 -2.61 9.18
N ASP A 132 4.07 -1.74 10.17
CA ASP A 132 4.01 -0.29 10.00
C ASP A 132 5.37 0.31 9.60
N ASP A 133 6.46 -0.24 10.15
CA ASP A 133 7.84 0.11 9.82
C ASP A 133 8.33 -0.46 8.47
N ARG A 134 7.50 -1.27 7.80
CA ARG A 134 7.77 -1.85 6.47
C ARG A 134 9.01 -2.74 6.43
N ILE A 135 9.21 -3.53 7.49
CA ILE A 135 10.27 -4.55 7.57
C ILE A 135 10.13 -5.55 6.40
N ALA A 136 11.20 -5.72 5.62
CA ALA A 136 11.17 -6.45 4.35
C ALA A 136 10.89 -7.96 4.55
N GLU A 137 11.36 -8.51 5.65
CA GLU A 137 11.26 -9.92 6.04
C GLU A 137 9.81 -10.39 6.17
N LEU A 138 8.90 -9.50 6.60
CA LEU A 138 7.47 -9.80 6.66
C LEU A 138 6.87 -10.08 5.29
N SER A 139 7.39 -9.44 4.24
CA SER A 139 6.91 -9.67 2.86
C SER A 139 7.12 -11.11 2.42
N GLU A 140 8.27 -11.71 2.78
CA GLU A 140 8.55 -13.11 2.45
C GLU A 140 7.69 -14.08 3.29
N ALA A 141 7.42 -13.74 4.55
CA ALA A 141 6.55 -14.52 5.42
C ALA A 141 5.13 -14.71 4.81
N TYR A 142 4.56 -13.66 4.22
CA TYR A 142 3.25 -13.73 3.56
C TYR A 142 3.25 -14.65 2.33
N ARG A 143 4.38 -14.77 1.64
CA ARG A 143 4.49 -15.61 0.44
C ARG A 143 4.37 -17.09 0.81
N ILE A 144 5.08 -17.50 1.86
CA ILE A 144 5.20 -18.90 2.26
C ILE A 144 4.12 -19.38 3.24
N VAL A 145 3.34 -18.47 3.85
CA VAL A 145 2.31 -18.88 4.82
C VAL A 145 1.25 -19.78 4.16
N ASN A 146 1.01 -20.92 4.80
CA ASN A 146 -0.02 -21.89 4.41
C ASN A 146 -1.41 -21.32 4.75
N VAL A 147 -2.29 -21.26 3.76
CA VAL A 147 -3.65 -20.69 3.85
C VAL A 147 -4.75 -21.75 3.98
N LYS A 148 -4.39 -23.01 4.28
CA LYS A 148 -5.37 -24.10 4.42
C LYS A 148 -5.93 -24.23 5.83
N ARG A 149 -5.17 -23.79 6.84
CA ARG A 149 -5.56 -23.88 8.25
C ARG A 149 -5.11 -22.68 9.07
N CYS A 150 -5.72 -22.46 10.23
CA CYS A 150 -5.30 -21.47 11.23
C CYS A 150 -5.18 -22.12 12.61
N TRP A 151 -3.95 -22.21 13.15
CA TRP A 151 -3.68 -22.89 14.43
C TRP A 151 -3.11 -21.97 15.52
N SER A 152 -2.81 -20.71 15.22
CA SER A 152 -2.22 -19.77 16.18
C SER A 152 -2.53 -18.32 15.81
N VAL A 153 -2.34 -17.41 16.76
CA VAL A 153 -2.58 -15.98 16.56
C VAL A 153 -1.58 -15.38 15.56
N LEU A 154 -0.32 -15.81 15.60
CA LEU A 154 0.67 -15.48 14.56
C LEU A 154 0.18 -15.92 13.17
N HIS A 155 -0.37 -17.14 13.07
CA HIS A 155 -0.86 -17.67 11.81
C HIS A 155 -2.08 -16.91 11.30
N PHE A 156 -3.03 -16.62 12.19
CA PHE A 156 -4.16 -15.74 11.88
C PHE A 156 -3.69 -14.38 11.38
N TRP A 157 -2.71 -13.78 12.07
CA TRP A 157 -2.14 -12.49 11.69
C TRP A 157 -1.53 -12.54 10.28
N LEU A 158 -0.67 -13.53 10.00
CA LEU A 158 -0.04 -13.70 8.69
C LEU A 158 -1.07 -13.94 7.57
N ILE A 159 -2.07 -14.79 7.78
CA ILE A 159 -3.15 -15.02 6.80
C ILE A 159 -3.93 -13.73 6.56
N SER A 160 -4.30 -13.01 7.63
CA SER A 160 -5.06 -11.76 7.52
C SER A 160 -4.29 -10.70 6.74
N LYS A 161 -2.98 -10.59 6.95
CA LYS A 161 -2.11 -9.65 6.22
C LYS A 161 -1.89 -10.09 4.78
N LYS A 162 -1.75 -11.39 4.51
CA LYS A 162 -1.71 -11.91 3.14
C LYS A 162 -2.97 -11.52 2.36
N ILE A 163 -4.16 -11.73 2.95
CA ILE A 163 -5.43 -11.31 2.36
C ILE A 163 -5.43 -9.80 2.06
N GLU A 164 -4.99 -8.96 3.02
CA GLU A 164 -5.02 -7.51 2.88
C GLU A 164 -3.99 -6.91 1.92
N TRP A 165 -2.80 -7.52 1.80
CA TRP A 165 -1.64 -6.92 1.13
C TRP A 165 -1.26 -7.58 -0.18
N THR A 166 -1.44 -8.89 -0.31
CA THR A 166 -1.07 -9.58 -1.55
C THR A 166 -2.24 -9.68 -2.52
N GLY A 167 -3.44 -9.24 -2.13
CA GLY A 167 -4.64 -9.41 -2.94
C GLY A 167 -5.15 -10.85 -2.97
N TYR A 168 -4.73 -11.69 -2.03
CA TYR A 168 -5.18 -13.07 -1.94
C TYR A 168 -6.67 -13.11 -1.56
N PHE A 169 -7.48 -13.78 -2.40
CA PHE A 169 -8.90 -13.98 -2.17
C PHE A 169 -9.10 -15.24 -1.32
N PRO A 170 -9.58 -15.13 -0.08
CA PRO A 170 -9.82 -16.31 0.74
C PRO A 170 -11.05 -17.08 0.24
N HIS A 171 -10.94 -18.41 0.15
CA HIS A 171 -12.12 -19.26 0.01
C HIS A 171 -13.00 -19.17 1.27
N ILE A 172 -14.31 -19.40 1.10
CA ILE A 172 -15.28 -19.34 2.19
C ILE A 172 -14.90 -20.22 3.38
N ASN A 173 -14.38 -21.43 3.13
CA ASN A 173 -13.92 -22.36 4.16
C ASN A 173 -12.78 -21.78 5.03
N LEU A 174 -11.87 -21.02 4.43
CA LEU A 174 -10.79 -20.36 5.18
C LEU A 174 -11.35 -19.24 6.05
N LEU A 175 -12.31 -18.46 5.55
CA LEU A 175 -12.98 -17.44 6.37
C LEU A 175 -13.72 -18.06 7.55
N SER A 176 -14.43 -19.18 7.34
CA SER A 176 -15.09 -19.92 8.42
C SER A 176 -14.09 -20.45 9.45
N GLU A 177 -12.91 -20.92 9.02
CA GLU A 177 -11.88 -21.37 9.94
C GLU A 177 -11.27 -20.23 10.76
N LEU A 178 -10.99 -19.09 10.13
CA LEU A 178 -10.54 -17.88 10.83
C LEU A 178 -11.61 -17.38 11.82
N LEU A 179 -12.89 -17.42 11.43
CA LEU A 179 -14.02 -17.11 12.31
C LEU A 179 -14.04 -18.03 13.53
N GLN A 180 -14.00 -19.35 13.31
CA GLN A 180 -14.04 -20.31 14.40
C GLN A 180 -12.84 -20.12 15.35
N PHE A 181 -11.63 -19.92 14.80
CA PHE A 181 -10.44 -19.61 15.58
C PHE A 181 -10.60 -18.34 16.44
N ALA A 182 -11.17 -17.27 15.88
CA ALA A 182 -11.40 -16.03 16.60
C ALA A 182 -12.44 -16.18 17.73
N LEU A 183 -13.52 -16.93 17.48
CA LEU A 183 -14.59 -17.17 18.46
C LEU A 183 -14.11 -18.06 19.63
N ASP A 184 -13.34 -19.10 19.32
CA ASP A 184 -12.83 -20.07 20.30
C ASP A 184 -11.66 -19.54 21.13
N HIS A 185 -11.02 -18.44 20.70
CA HIS A 185 -9.91 -17.86 21.44
C HIS A 185 -10.36 -17.32 22.81
N ASN A 186 -9.86 -17.91 23.88
CA ASN A 186 -10.19 -17.56 25.27
C ASN A 186 -8.96 -17.27 26.15
N LYS A 187 -7.75 -17.27 25.59
CA LYS A 187 -6.50 -17.14 26.35
C LYS A 187 -6.21 -15.71 26.79
N CYS A 188 -6.52 -14.72 25.95
CA CYS A 188 -6.27 -13.30 26.24
C CYS A 188 -7.40 -12.43 25.69
N GLU A 189 -8.05 -11.64 26.55
CA GLU A 189 -9.16 -10.77 26.17
C GLU A 189 -8.74 -9.72 25.13
N LYS A 190 -7.56 -9.09 25.29
CA LYS A 190 -7.05 -8.10 24.34
C LYS A 190 -6.81 -8.71 22.96
N THR A 191 -6.29 -9.94 22.90
CA THR A 191 -6.14 -10.70 21.66
C THR A 191 -7.50 -11.04 21.05
N LYS A 192 -8.47 -11.48 21.86
CA LYS A 192 -9.82 -11.80 21.39
C LYS A 192 -10.48 -10.58 20.73
N ILE A 193 -10.41 -9.41 21.37
CA ILE A 193 -10.91 -8.15 20.82
C ILE A 193 -10.26 -7.85 19.46
N TRP A 194 -8.95 -8.06 19.33
CA TRP A 194 -8.24 -7.85 18.06
C TRP A 194 -8.69 -8.85 16.98
N LEU A 195 -8.76 -10.14 17.32
CA LEU A 195 -9.19 -11.22 16.41
C LEU A 195 -10.61 -10.99 15.90
N GLU A 196 -11.56 -10.71 16.79
CA GLU A 196 -12.96 -10.47 16.42
C GLU A 196 -13.13 -9.21 15.56
N LYS A 197 -12.41 -8.12 15.87
CA LYS A 197 -12.40 -6.93 15.01
C LYS A 197 -11.81 -7.23 13.63
N LYS A 198 -10.73 -8.02 13.59
CA LYS A 198 -10.03 -8.35 12.36
C LYS A 198 -10.85 -9.28 11.47
N ILE A 199 -11.47 -10.31 12.02
CA ILE A 199 -12.33 -11.21 11.24
C ILE A 199 -13.57 -10.46 10.73
N PHE A 200 -14.16 -9.56 11.51
CA PHE A 200 -15.24 -8.70 11.01
C PHE A 200 -14.81 -7.92 9.77
N ASP A 201 -13.62 -7.29 9.78
CA ASP A 201 -13.10 -6.56 8.63
C ASP A 201 -12.89 -7.46 7.39
N LEU A 202 -12.51 -8.73 7.59
CA LEU A 202 -12.40 -9.72 6.52
C LEU A 202 -13.77 -10.18 5.99
N ILE A 203 -14.75 -10.38 6.88
CA ILE A 203 -16.14 -10.75 6.52
C ILE A 203 -16.78 -9.65 5.67
N MET A 204 -16.64 -8.38 6.07
CA MET A 204 -17.16 -7.24 5.29
C MET A 204 -16.62 -7.18 3.86
N ARG A 205 -15.42 -7.74 3.62
CA ARG A 205 -14.77 -7.75 2.30
C ARG A 205 -15.12 -8.98 1.47
N TYR A 206 -15.08 -10.17 2.08
CA TYR A 206 -15.08 -11.45 1.35
C TYR A 206 -16.14 -12.44 1.84
N GLY A 207 -16.81 -12.14 2.95
CA GLY A 207 -17.83 -13.01 3.53
C GLY A 207 -19.19 -12.88 2.84
N ASP A 208 -20.12 -13.70 3.30
CA ASP A 208 -21.54 -13.68 2.96
C ASP A 208 -22.40 -13.39 4.19
N VAL A 209 -23.72 -13.43 3.99
CA VAL A 209 -24.72 -13.14 5.02
C VAL A 209 -24.64 -14.16 6.15
N ASP A 210 -24.43 -15.44 5.84
CA ASP A 210 -24.42 -16.53 6.81
C ASP A 210 -23.23 -16.46 7.76
N ILE A 211 -22.03 -16.19 7.23
CA ILE A 211 -20.83 -16.01 8.07
C ILE A 211 -20.98 -14.78 8.97
N LEU A 212 -21.57 -13.69 8.45
CA LEU A 212 -21.79 -12.48 9.22
C LEU A 212 -22.77 -12.70 10.36
N ASP A 213 -23.90 -13.37 10.08
CA ASP A 213 -24.89 -13.72 11.09
C ASP A 213 -24.27 -14.60 12.19
N GLN A 214 -23.53 -15.64 11.80
CA GLN A 214 -22.80 -16.50 12.74
C GLN A 214 -21.83 -15.69 13.61
N PHE A 215 -21.09 -14.75 13.03
CA PHE A 215 -20.15 -13.91 13.77
C PHE A 215 -20.89 -13.03 14.76
N LEU A 216 -21.92 -12.29 14.33
CA LEU A 216 -22.64 -11.35 15.19
C LEU A 216 -23.41 -12.05 16.31
N ALA A 217 -23.91 -13.27 16.07
CA ALA A 217 -24.60 -14.08 17.08
C ALA A 217 -23.66 -14.66 18.15
N LYS A 218 -22.38 -14.91 17.82
CA LYS A 218 -21.44 -15.64 18.70
C LYS A 218 -20.28 -14.80 19.26
N ALA A 219 -19.95 -13.67 18.63
CA ALA A 219 -18.86 -12.82 19.08
C ALA A 219 -19.12 -12.30 20.49
N SER A 220 -18.15 -12.48 21.39
CA SER A 220 -18.31 -12.08 22.80
C SER A 220 -17.67 -10.74 23.12
N SER A 221 -16.72 -10.30 22.29
CA SER A 221 -15.90 -9.09 22.51
C SER A 221 -16.15 -8.00 21.47
N PHE A 222 -16.98 -8.27 20.45
CA PHE A 222 -17.37 -7.35 19.40
C PHE A 222 -18.89 -7.11 19.42
N SER A 223 -19.27 -5.84 19.23
CA SER A 223 -20.67 -5.45 18.99
C SER A 223 -20.68 -4.37 17.93
N ILE A 224 -21.53 -4.52 16.92
CA ILE A 224 -21.67 -3.53 15.84
C ILE A 224 -22.13 -2.15 16.37
N ARG A 225 -22.97 -2.12 17.41
CA ARG A 225 -23.42 -0.88 18.07
C ARG A 225 -22.26 -0.10 18.71
N ARG A 226 -21.25 -0.82 19.22
CA ARG A 226 -20.03 -0.24 19.83
C ARG A 226 -18.85 -0.15 18.87
N ALA A 227 -19.01 -0.59 17.62
CA ALA A 227 -17.96 -0.55 16.62
C ALA A 227 -17.68 0.90 16.17
N SER A 228 -16.49 1.13 15.61
CA SER A 228 -16.16 2.42 15.02
C SER A 228 -17.14 2.78 13.89
N ILE A 229 -17.36 4.06 13.67
CA ILE A 229 -18.26 4.55 12.61
C ILE A 229 -17.94 3.96 11.23
N ASN A 230 -16.66 3.77 10.90
CA ASN A 230 -16.25 3.17 9.64
C ASN A 230 -16.70 1.70 9.49
N ARG A 231 -16.74 0.94 10.60
CA ARG A 231 -17.29 -0.42 10.61
C ARG A 231 -18.82 -0.42 10.51
N LYS A 232 -19.49 0.54 11.15
CA LYS A 232 -20.95 0.75 10.98
C LYS A 232 -21.30 1.08 9.52
N VAL A 233 -20.53 1.94 8.85
CA VAL A 233 -20.67 2.23 7.41
C VAL A 233 -20.46 0.97 6.58
N ALA A 234 -19.38 0.21 6.82
CA ALA A 234 -19.10 -1.03 6.07
C ALA A 234 -20.22 -2.06 6.23
N TYR A 235 -20.74 -2.20 7.45
CA TYR A 235 -21.88 -3.07 7.78
C TYR A 235 -23.12 -2.72 6.98
N LEU A 236 -23.56 -1.46 7.03
CA LEU A 236 -24.75 -1.01 6.32
C LEU A 236 -24.61 -1.21 4.80
N ARG A 237 -23.44 -0.87 4.23
CA ARG A 237 -23.16 -1.12 2.80
C ARG A 237 -23.23 -2.61 2.45
N PHE A 238 -22.73 -3.47 3.34
CA PHE A 238 -22.73 -4.92 3.14
C PHE A 238 -24.17 -5.45 3.08
N ILE A 239 -25.01 -5.12 4.08
CA ILE A 239 -26.39 -5.62 4.14
C ILE A 239 -27.25 -5.03 3.02
N THR A 240 -27.09 -3.75 2.65
CA THR A 240 -27.83 -3.13 1.54
C THR A 240 -27.50 -3.80 0.21
N LYS A 241 -26.23 -4.16 -0.02
CA LYS A 241 -25.80 -4.85 -1.25
C LYS A 241 -26.32 -6.29 -1.32
N LYS A 242 -26.66 -6.91 -0.18
CA LYS A 242 -27.10 -8.31 -0.04
C LYS A 242 -28.58 -8.43 0.37
N SER A 243 -29.36 -7.37 0.14
CA SER A 243 -30.68 -7.08 0.72
C SER A 243 -31.77 -8.15 0.56
N ALA A 244 -31.64 -9.10 -0.36
CA ALA A 244 -32.59 -10.21 -0.51
C ALA A 244 -32.55 -11.23 0.65
N GLN A 245 -31.52 -11.20 1.51
CA GLN A 245 -31.28 -12.20 2.56
C GLN A 245 -31.12 -11.59 3.98
N SER A 246 -31.36 -10.29 4.15
CA SER A 246 -30.78 -9.50 5.26
C SER A 246 -31.74 -9.01 6.35
N SER A 247 -32.99 -9.49 6.44
CA SER A 247 -33.95 -8.97 7.42
C SER A 247 -33.49 -9.20 8.87
N ALA A 248 -33.01 -10.40 9.21
CA ALA A 248 -32.50 -10.71 10.55
C ALA A 248 -31.21 -9.93 10.89
N LEU A 249 -30.41 -9.57 9.89
CA LEU A 249 -29.20 -8.77 10.13
C LEU A 249 -29.56 -7.32 10.52
N ALA A 250 -30.66 -6.76 10.03
CA ALA A 250 -31.07 -5.41 10.39
C ALA A 250 -31.26 -5.23 11.91
N ASP A 251 -31.65 -6.31 12.62
CA ASP A 251 -31.90 -6.30 14.07
C ASP A 251 -30.63 -6.03 14.90
N PHE A 252 -29.45 -6.43 14.41
CA PHE A 252 -28.19 -6.20 15.13
C PHE A 252 -27.83 -4.71 15.21
N PHE A 253 -28.16 -3.92 14.18
CA PHE A 253 -27.90 -2.48 14.16
C PHE A 253 -28.83 -1.74 13.19
N ASN A 254 -29.73 -0.95 13.78
CA ASN A 254 -30.51 0.08 13.10
C ASN A 254 -30.07 1.47 13.60
N PRO A 255 -29.59 2.38 12.73
CA PRO A 255 -29.19 3.72 13.16
C PRO A 255 -30.34 4.60 13.67
N ASP A 256 -31.60 4.33 13.27
CA ASP A 256 -32.77 5.07 13.79
C ASP A 256 -32.94 4.83 15.30
N ASP A 257 -32.68 3.61 15.75
CA ASP A 257 -32.85 3.19 17.14
C ASP A 257 -31.62 3.49 18.03
N ASP A 258 -30.52 3.98 17.45
CA ASP A 258 -29.28 4.25 18.18
C ASP A 258 -29.16 5.75 18.55
N SER A 259 -29.69 6.11 19.72
CA SER A 259 -29.61 7.46 20.27
C SER A 259 -28.18 7.89 20.67
N SER A 260 -27.21 6.96 20.70
CA SER A 260 -25.81 7.28 21.03
C SER A 260 -25.03 7.86 19.85
N LEU A 261 -25.54 7.75 18.63
CA LEU A 261 -24.88 8.27 17.43
C LEU A 261 -24.83 9.79 17.45
N SER A 262 -23.62 10.35 17.31
CA SER A 262 -23.45 11.80 17.17
C SER A 262 -24.02 12.31 15.84
N SER A 263 -24.24 13.63 15.75
CA SER A 263 -24.66 14.28 14.50
C SER A 263 -23.69 14.02 13.34
N LEU A 264 -22.39 13.95 13.62
CA LEU A 264 -21.37 13.62 12.61
C LEU A 264 -21.48 12.16 12.16
N GLU A 265 -21.69 11.24 13.10
CA GLU A 265 -21.82 9.81 12.79
C GLU A 265 -23.08 9.55 11.96
N ARG A 266 -24.22 10.15 12.32
CA ARG A 266 -25.44 10.09 11.49
C ARG A 266 -25.19 10.62 10.08
N LEU A 267 -24.54 11.78 9.95
CA LEU A 267 -24.17 12.33 8.65
C LEU A 267 -23.24 11.38 7.85
N LYS A 268 -22.29 10.71 8.52
CA LYS A 268 -21.43 9.71 7.87
C LYS A 268 -22.22 8.52 7.33
N LEU A 269 -23.18 7.99 8.11
CA LEU A 269 -24.01 6.87 7.67
C LEU A 269 -24.88 7.27 6.46
N GLU A 270 -25.52 8.43 6.51
CA GLU A 270 -26.32 8.94 5.40
C GLU A 270 -25.51 9.17 4.12
N VAL A 271 -24.29 9.71 4.26
CA VAL A 271 -23.47 10.10 3.11
C VAL A 271 -22.65 8.95 2.55
N GLN A 272 -22.20 8.00 3.38
CA GLN A 272 -21.25 6.95 2.95
C GLN A 272 -21.88 5.56 2.86
N ALA A 273 -22.97 5.31 3.58
CA ALA A 273 -23.73 4.07 3.50
C ALA A 273 -25.09 4.23 2.80
N ASP A 274 -25.41 5.45 2.33
CA ASP A 274 -26.71 5.83 1.74
C ASP A 274 -27.90 5.46 2.65
N TRP A 275 -27.68 5.47 3.96
CA TRP A 275 -28.71 5.17 4.95
C TRP A 275 -29.75 6.31 5.05
N GLY A 276 -31.04 5.96 5.15
CA GLY A 276 -32.13 6.91 5.40
C GLY A 276 -32.32 7.97 4.31
N ARG A 277 -31.77 7.75 3.10
CA ARG A 277 -31.67 8.79 2.08
C ARG A 277 -32.86 8.74 1.13
N GLU A 278 -33.89 9.54 1.44
CA GLU A 278 -35.04 9.74 0.54
C GLU A 278 -34.76 10.75 -0.58
N THR A 279 -33.95 11.78 -0.30
CA THR A 279 -33.66 12.87 -1.25
C THR A 279 -32.14 13.07 -1.44
N PRO A 280 -31.65 13.21 -2.68
CA PRO A 280 -30.25 13.53 -2.95
C PRO A 280 -29.88 14.88 -2.31
N GLN A 281 -28.83 14.87 -1.50
CA GLN A 281 -28.21 16.08 -0.95
C GLN A 281 -26.99 16.45 -1.78
N ASN A 282 -26.87 17.73 -2.15
CA ASN A 282 -25.68 18.25 -2.82
C ASN A 282 -24.54 18.51 -1.82
N TYR A 283 -23.33 18.67 -2.33
CA TYR A 283 -22.14 18.83 -1.49
C TYR A 283 -22.21 20.03 -0.54
N LYS A 284 -22.85 21.15 -0.93
CA LYS A 284 -22.99 22.35 -0.09
C LYS A 284 -23.91 22.11 1.11
N GLN A 285 -24.99 21.34 0.92
CA GLN A 285 -25.88 20.95 2.02
C GLN A 285 -25.16 20.03 3.01
N ILE A 286 -24.37 19.08 2.50
CA ILE A 286 -23.55 18.18 3.33
C ILE A 286 -22.49 18.98 4.09
N GLU A 287 -21.85 19.93 3.43
CA GLU A 287 -20.86 20.82 4.02
C GLU A 287 -21.43 21.65 5.17
N SER A 288 -22.62 22.24 4.99
CA SER A 288 -23.30 22.97 6.07
C SER A 288 -23.57 22.09 7.29
N ARG A 289 -24.02 20.84 7.08
CA ARG A 289 -24.27 19.89 8.17
C ARG A 289 -22.99 19.44 8.85
N TYR A 290 -21.92 19.24 8.09
CA TYR A 290 -20.60 18.89 8.60
C TYR A 290 -20.05 19.97 9.54
N LEU A 291 -20.15 21.26 9.16
CA LEU A 291 -19.68 22.38 9.99
C LEU A 291 -20.52 22.56 11.25
N LYS A 292 -21.82 22.23 11.20
CA LYS A 292 -22.67 22.18 12.40
C LYS A 292 -22.30 21.02 13.32
N ALA A 293 -21.87 19.90 12.76
CA ALA A 293 -21.49 18.72 13.53
C ALA A 293 -20.07 18.82 14.14
N LEU A 294 -19.19 19.64 13.55
CA LEU A 294 -17.81 19.88 14.00
C LEU A 294 -17.47 21.38 14.01
N PRO A 295 -18.07 22.17 14.91
CA PRO A 295 -17.90 23.61 14.95
C PRO A 295 -16.44 24.06 15.15
N GLU A 296 -15.62 23.24 15.83
CA GLU A 296 -14.20 23.51 16.08
C GLU A 296 -13.38 23.56 14.78
N LEU A 297 -13.82 22.86 13.73
CA LEU A 297 -13.14 22.85 12.44
C LEU A 297 -13.58 23.98 11.51
N SER A 298 -14.66 24.70 11.84
CA SER A 298 -15.33 25.60 10.90
C SER A 298 -14.42 26.70 10.39
N VAL A 299 -13.65 27.36 11.27
CA VAL A 299 -12.72 28.43 10.88
C VAL A 299 -11.64 27.93 9.92
N GLU A 300 -11.07 26.76 10.21
CA GLU A 300 -10.02 26.16 9.39
C GLU A 300 -10.58 25.71 8.03
N TYR A 301 -11.74 25.07 8.05
CA TYR A 301 -12.42 24.55 6.87
C TYR A 301 -12.89 25.69 5.95
N GLU A 302 -13.50 26.75 6.49
CA GLU A 302 -13.87 27.94 5.73
C GLU A 302 -12.66 28.56 5.05
N LYS A 303 -11.57 28.73 5.80
CA LYS A 303 -10.35 29.38 5.32
C LYS A 303 -9.66 28.60 4.20
N TYR A 304 -9.56 27.28 4.34
CA TYR A 304 -8.73 26.45 3.46
C TYR A 304 -9.50 25.61 2.45
N VAL A 305 -10.82 25.43 2.62
CA VAL A 305 -11.66 24.64 1.73
C VAL A 305 -12.71 25.54 1.06
N ILE A 306 -13.62 26.17 1.81
CA ILE A 306 -14.72 26.95 1.21
C ILE A 306 -14.20 28.06 0.32
N LYS A 307 -13.22 28.85 0.79
CA LYS A 307 -12.59 29.92 -0.01
C LYS A 307 -11.89 29.44 -1.29
N VAL A 308 -11.63 28.14 -1.44
CA VAL A 308 -11.11 27.54 -2.67
C VAL A 308 -12.27 27.25 -3.61
N PHE A 309 -13.34 26.63 -3.11
CA PHE A 309 -14.56 26.35 -3.88
C PHE A 309 -15.30 27.63 -4.32
N ASP A 310 -15.27 28.69 -3.52
CA ASP A 310 -15.80 30.00 -3.92
C ASP A 310 -15.06 30.55 -5.16
N GLN A 311 -13.74 30.36 -5.24
CA GLN A 311 -12.95 30.75 -6.43
C GLN A 311 -13.26 29.85 -7.63
N PHE A 312 -13.58 28.58 -7.42
CA PHE A 312 -14.00 27.70 -8.49
C PHE A 312 -15.35 28.12 -9.07
N GLY A 313 -16.28 28.57 -8.21
CA GLY A 313 -17.61 29.03 -8.60
C GLY A 313 -18.37 27.94 -9.37
N ASP A 314 -19.02 28.30 -10.46
CA ASP A 314 -19.80 27.38 -11.31
C ASP A 314 -18.96 26.29 -11.99
N ARG A 315 -17.63 26.40 -11.95
CA ARG A 315 -16.73 25.36 -12.46
C ARG A 315 -16.64 24.16 -11.52
N ALA A 316 -17.06 24.28 -10.25
CA ALA A 316 -17.26 23.15 -9.33
C ALA A 316 -18.54 22.38 -9.68
N ARG A 317 -18.54 21.81 -10.90
CA ARG A 317 -19.73 21.33 -11.60
C ARG A 317 -20.06 19.86 -11.36
N TYR A 318 -19.06 19.04 -11.07
CA TYR A 318 -19.21 17.58 -11.00
C TYR A 318 -18.89 17.03 -9.60
N ILE A 319 -19.06 17.84 -8.56
CA ILE A 319 -18.69 17.45 -7.19
C ILE A 319 -19.53 16.26 -6.68
N ASP A 320 -20.80 16.19 -7.07
CA ASP A 320 -21.75 15.16 -6.62
C ASP A 320 -21.87 14.00 -7.62
N VAL A 321 -20.90 13.81 -8.51
CA VAL A 321 -20.93 12.82 -9.60
C VAL A 321 -21.25 11.38 -9.16
N ALA A 322 -20.90 11.00 -7.92
CA ALA A 322 -21.21 9.67 -7.39
C ALA A 322 -22.68 9.49 -6.96
N LYS A 323 -23.43 10.59 -6.88
CA LYS A 323 -24.76 10.68 -6.24
C LYS A 323 -25.80 11.37 -7.11
N ASP A 324 -25.36 12.07 -8.14
CA ASP A 324 -26.20 12.77 -9.10
C ASP A 324 -25.93 12.20 -10.50
N ASN A 325 -26.89 11.40 -11.00
CA ASN A 325 -26.81 10.78 -12.31
C ASN A 325 -26.70 11.82 -13.43
N SER A 326 -27.29 13.01 -13.28
CA SER A 326 -27.16 14.08 -14.27
C SER A 326 -25.73 14.59 -14.35
N GLN A 327 -25.04 14.74 -13.21
CA GLN A 327 -23.62 15.10 -13.22
C GLN A 327 -22.76 13.98 -13.85
N ALA A 328 -23.04 12.72 -13.53
CA ALA A 328 -22.36 11.57 -14.12
C ALA A 328 -22.52 11.51 -15.65
N ASP A 329 -23.75 11.65 -16.15
CA ASP A 329 -24.07 11.61 -17.56
C ASP A 329 -23.44 12.79 -18.31
N ASN A 330 -23.48 14.00 -17.74
CA ASN A 330 -22.85 15.17 -18.34
C ASN A 330 -21.31 15.06 -18.36
N PHE A 331 -20.70 14.51 -17.31
CA PHE A 331 -19.27 14.25 -17.26
C PHE A 331 -18.86 13.24 -18.34
N LEU A 332 -19.59 12.12 -18.45
CA LEU A 332 -19.34 11.10 -19.48
C LEU A 332 -19.58 11.63 -20.89
N SER A 333 -20.62 12.43 -21.10
CA SER A 333 -20.93 13.03 -22.40
C SER A 333 -19.80 13.94 -22.88
N LEU A 334 -19.20 14.72 -21.98
CA LEU A 334 -18.06 15.57 -22.30
C LEU A 334 -16.82 14.76 -22.74
N ILE A 335 -16.57 13.61 -22.09
CA ILE A 335 -15.49 12.69 -22.50
C ILE A 335 -15.78 12.10 -23.88
N LYS A 336 -17.00 11.57 -24.09
CA LYS A 336 -17.45 10.98 -25.36
C LYS A 336 -17.33 11.98 -26.50
N GLU A 337 -17.75 13.23 -26.28
CA GLU A 337 -17.67 14.29 -27.29
C GLU A 337 -16.22 14.58 -27.72
N ASN A 338 -15.28 14.65 -26.77
CA ASN A 338 -13.88 14.91 -27.09
C ASN A 338 -13.22 13.72 -27.80
N LEU A 339 -13.57 12.48 -27.43
CA LEU A 339 -13.15 11.27 -28.16
C LEU A 339 -13.62 11.32 -29.62
N ILE A 340 -14.93 11.49 -29.84
CA ILE A 340 -15.54 11.52 -31.18
C ILE A 340 -14.94 12.64 -32.05
N LYS A 341 -14.69 13.81 -31.46
CA LYS A 341 -14.10 14.95 -32.19
C LYS A 341 -12.57 14.84 -32.36
N GLY A 342 -11.92 13.84 -31.77
CA GLY A 342 -10.47 13.71 -31.74
C GLY A 342 -9.79 14.94 -31.15
N ARG A 343 -10.36 15.49 -30.06
CA ARG A 343 -9.84 16.66 -29.35
C ARG A 343 -9.11 16.21 -28.09
N GLY A 344 -7.96 16.82 -27.86
CA GLY A 344 -7.18 16.58 -26.65
C GLY A 344 -7.99 16.89 -25.39
N PHE A 345 -8.15 15.91 -24.52
CA PHE A 345 -8.88 16.05 -23.27
C PHE A 345 -8.14 15.35 -22.14
N SER A 346 -8.19 15.91 -20.94
CA SER A 346 -7.49 15.41 -19.76
C SER A 346 -8.35 15.50 -18.52
N PHE A 347 -8.52 14.35 -17.87
CA PHE A 347 -9.05 14.24 -16.53
C PHE A 347 -7.95 13.78 -15.58
N ILE A 348 -7.62 14.63 -14.60
CA ILE A 348 -6.57 14.38 -13.60
C ILE A 348 -7.19 14.42 -12.21
N ARG A 349 -6.78 13.52 -11.30
CA ARG A 349 -7.25 13.52 -9.91
C ARG A 349 -6.13 13.84 -8.95
N LEU A 350 -6.44 14.59 -7.91
CA LEU A 350 -5.51 15.04 -6.89
C LEU A 350 -6.10 14.68 -5.52
N SER A 351 -5.47 13.73 -4.83
CA SER A 351 -5.86 13.28 -3.49
C SER A 351 -4.76 13.64 -2.48
N ASP A 352 -4.79 13.08 -1.27
CA ASP A 352 -3.84 13.43 -0.21
C ASP A 352 -2.37 13.15 -0.58
N GLY A 353 -2.13 12.12 -1.40
CA GLY A 353 -0.81 11.80 -1.92
C GLY A 353 -0.25 12.91 -2.80
N GLU A 354 -1.07 13.49 -3.66
CA GLU A 354 -0.69 14.55 -4.59
C GLU A 354 -0.35 15.88 -3.91
N GLY A 355 -0.52 16.02 -2.59
CA GLY A 355 0.10 17.10 -1.82
C GLY A 355 1.62 17.19 -2.08
N TYR A 356 2.24 16.06 -2.43
CA TYR A 356 3.64 15.95 -2.87
C TYR A 356 4.02 16.88 -4.02
N ILE A 357 3.17 17.05 -5.05
CA ILE A 357 3.49 17.95 -6.18
C ILE A 357 3.30 19.42 -5.83
N PHE A 358 2.62 19.72 -4.73
CA PHE A 358 2.35 21.08 -4.26
C PHE A 358 3.17 21.47 -3.02
N ARG A 359 4.19 20.68 -2.67
CA ARG A 359 5.05 20.90 -1.49
C ARG A 359 5.75 22.27 -1.46
N GLU A 360 5.92 22.91 -2.62
CA GLU A 360 6.49 24.27 -2.73
C GLU A 360 5.40 25.36 -2.74
N PHE A 361 4.14 24.98 -2.93
CA PHE A 361 3.00 25.89 -3.01
C PHE A 361 2.21 25.98 -1.70
N SER A 362 2.52 25.18 -0.69
CA SER A 362 1.76 25.14 0.56
C SER A 362 2.67 24.96 1.77
N ASP A 363 2.32 25.59 2.88
CA ASP A 363 3.01 25.40 4.17
C ASP A 363 2.55 24.12 4.90
N PHE A 364 1.58 23.40 4.34
CA PHE A 364 1.01 22.21 4.96
C PHE A 364 1.88 20.98 4.71
N PHE A 365 2.33 20.74 3.48
CA PHE A 365 3.12 19.54 3.14
C PHE A 365 4.60 19.72 3.47
N LYS A 366 5.11 18.98 4.46
CA LYS A 366 6.50 19.10 4.88
C LYS A 366 7.43 18.20 4.06
N LYS A 367 8.75 18.49 4.11
CA LYS A 367 9.77 17.62 3.48
C LYS A 367 9.71 16.17 3.98
N GLU A 368 9.38 15.96 5.27
CA GLU A 368 9.23 14.61 5.81
C GLU A 368 7.95 13.92 5.31
N ASP A 369 6.88 14.68 5.04
CA ASP A 369 5.67 14.12 4.41
C ASP A 369 6.00 13.61 3.00
N ALA A 370 6.82 14.35 2.25
CA ALA A 370 7.30 13.91 0.94
C ALA A 370 8.11 12.61 1.03
N LYS A 371 9.13 12.58 1.90
CA LYS A 371 9.93 11.36 2.15
C LYS A 371 9.08 10.16 2.57
N ASN A 372 8.05 10.38 3.40
CA ASN A 372 7.11 9.32 3.78
C ASN A 372 6.36 8.76 2.57
N ARG A 373 5.89 9.63 1.67
CA ARG A 373 5.22 9.21 0.43
C ARG A 373 6.15 8.49 -0.54
N GLU A 374 7.39 8.94 -0.69
CA GLU A 374 8.37 8.26 -1.54
C GLU A 374 8.64 6.82 -1.07
N ARG A 375 8.86 6.63 0.24
CA ARG A 375 8.96 5.28 0.83
C ARG A 375 7.68 4.47 0.60
N HIS A 376 6.52 5.09 0.77
CA HIS A 376 5.24 4.42 0.58
C HIS A 376 5.02 3.93 -0.85
N TRP A 377 5.33 4.76 -1.84
CA TRP A 377 5.09 4.47 -3.26
C TRP A 377 6.18 3.60 -3.88
N TRP A 378 7.44 3.85 -3.52
CA TRP A 378 8.61 3.35 -4.25
C TRP A 378 9.57 2.55 -3.39
N GLY A 379 9.30 2.40 -2.08
CA GLY A 379 10.16 1.69 -1.14
C GLY A 379 11.45 2.42 -0.77
N GLN A 380 11.69 3.60 -1.36
CA GLN A 380 12.92 4.37 -1.18
C GLN A 380 12.69 5.86 -1.39
N HIS A 381 13.63 6.68 -0.92
CA HIS A 381 13.71 8.09 -1.31
C HIS A 381 14.29 8.21 -2.70
N ILE A 382 13.91 9.27 -3.42
CA ILE A 382 14.46 9.54 -4.75
C ILE A 382 15.37 10.77 -4.74
N PRO A 383 16.37 10.85 -5.63
CA PRO A 383 17.20 12.04 -5.79
C PRO A 383 16.38 13.30 -6.10
N ASP A 384 16.81 14.44 -5.54
CA ASP A 384 16.12 15.73 -5.70
C ASP A 384 15.94 16.13 -7.18
N ALA A 385 16.90 15.80 -8.05
CA ALA A 385 16.80 16.08 -9.49
C ALA A 385 15.61 15.36 -10.15
N ILE A 386 15.41 14.08 -9.81
CA ILE A 386 14.28 13.28 -10.31
C ILE A 386 12.98 13.81 -9.71
N SER A 387 12.99 14.09 -8.40
CA SER A 387 11.86 14.62 -7.66
C SER A 387 11.36 15.95 -8.25
N THR A 388 12.27 16.89 -8.53
CA THR A 388 11.96 18.19 -9.14
C THR A 388 11.42 18.06 -10.55
N GLY A 389 11.99 17.18 -11.37
CA GLY A 389 11.48 16.90 -12.72
C GLY A 389 10.05 16.34 -12.72
N LEU A 390 9.77 15.43 -11.78
CA LEU A 390 8.46 14.83 -11.57
C LEU A 390 7.43 15.89 -11.12
N VAL A 391 7.79 16.72 -10.13
CA VAL A 391 6.92 17.80 -9.62
C VAL A 391 6.61 18.82 -10.70
N SER A 392 7.63 19.30 -11.42
CA SER A 392 7.45 20.27 -12.51
C SER A 392 6.53 19.73 -13.61
N SER A 393 6.71 18.47 -14.00
CA SER A 393 5.85 17.79 -14.97
C SER A 393 4.42 17.63 -14.48
N GLY A 394 4.24 17.29 -13.19
CA GLY A 394 2.94 17.19 -12.54
C GLY A 394 2.20 18.53 -12.49
N ILE A 395 2.86 19.61 -12.06
CA ILE A 395 2.28 20.96 -12.05
C ILE A 395 1.90 21.41 -13.46
N SER A 396 2.75 21.15 -14.46
CA SER A 396 2.43 21.45 -15.86
C SER A 396 1.19 20.71 -16.34
N ALA A 397 1.05 19.42 -15.98
CA ALA A 397 -0.13 18.63 -16.30
C ALA A 397 -1.40 19.18 -15.64
N VAL A 398 -1.34 19.51 -14.35
CA VAL A 398 -2.48 20.06 -13.60
C VAL A 398 -2.95 21.40 -14.20
N LYS A 399 -2.02 22.31 -14.53
CA LYS A 399 -2.34 23.60 -15.18
C LYS A 399 -3.07 23.46 -16.51
N GLN A 400 -2.84 22.33 -17.21
CA GLN A 400 -3.38 22.05 -18.53
C GLN A 400 -4.60 21.13 -18.48
N ALA A 401 -5.03 20.67 -17.30
CA ALA A 401 -6.16 19.77 -17.16
C ALA A 401 -7.47 20.42 -17.65
N ASP A 402 -8.36 19.62 -18.23
CA ASP A 402 -9.73 20.08 -18.55
C ASP A 402 -10.64 19.90 -17.34
N ILE A 403 -10.47 18.77 -16.64
CA ILE A 403 -11.14 18.48 -15.38
C ILE A 403 -10.13 18.04 -14.32
N LEU A 404 -10.24 18.65 -13.14
CA LEU A 404 -9.52 18.25 -11.95
C LEU A 404 -10.46 17.63 -10.91
N GLY A 405 -10.19 16.39 -10.54
CA GLY A 405 -10.72 15.79 -9.31
C GLY A 405 -9.94 16.33 -8.11
N VAL A 406 -10.61 16.99 -7.18
CA VAL A 406 -9.99 17.61 -5.99
C VAL A 406 -10.64 17.09 -4.72
N PRO A 407 -9.99 17.23 -3.55
CA PRO A 407 -10.61 16.89 -2.26
C PRO A 407 -11.87 17.71 -2.03
N THR A 408 -12.99 17.04 -1.77
CA THR A 408 -14.28 17.67 -1.48
C THR A 408 -14.73 17.35 -0.05
N ILE A 409 -15.90 17.88 0.34
CA ILE A 409 -16.57 17.53 1.60
C ILE A 409 -16.67 16.01 1.81
N TYR A 410 -16.78 15.19 0.76
CA TYR A 410 -16.84 13.74 0.88
C TYR A 410 -15.57 13.14 1.51
N ARG A 411 -14.39 13.64 1.10
CA ARG A 411 -13.11 13.21 1.67
C ARG A 411 -12.96 13.73 3.11
N PHE A 412 -13.29 15.00 3.37
CA PHE A 412 -13.20 15.58 4.72
C PHE A 412 -14.15 14.91 5.71
N LEU A 413 -15.40 14.64 5.30
CA LEU A 413 -16.36 13.93 6.13
C LEU A 413 -15.84 12.53 6.47
N ARG A 414 -15.32 11.77 5.49
CA ARG A 414 -14.76 10.43 5.75
C ARG A 414 -13.65 10.46 6.80
N ASP A 415 -12.71 11.39 6.66
CA ASP A 415 -11.47 11.43 7.46
C ASP A 415 -11.62 12.18 8.80
N SER A 416 -12.83 12.60 9.17
CA SER A 416 -13.10 13.33 10.42
C SER A 416 -13.70 12.44 11.50
N GLU A 417 -13.32 12.69 12.74
CA GLU A 417 -13.83 12.02 13.94
C GLU A 417 -14.34 13.08 14.91
N ASN A 418 -15.24 12.70 15.83
CA ASN A 418 -15.81 13.65 16.80
C ASN A 418 -14.74 14.38 17.64
N SER A 419 -13.58 13.76 17.87
CA SER A 419 -12.47 14.33 18.63
C SER A 419 -11.53 15.23 17.82
N LYS A 420 -11.72 15.33 16.50
CA LYS A 420 -10.79 16.02 15.59
C LYS A 420 -10.91 17.53 15.73
N LYS A 421 -9.81 18.16 16.16
CA LYS A 421 -9.74 19.62 16.41
C LYS A 421 -9.06 20.42 15.31
N THR A 422 -8.41 19.76 14.35
CA THR A 422 -7.74 20.43 13.23
C THR A 422 -7.65 19.54 11.99
N LEU A 423 -7.67 20.15 10.81
CA LEU A 423 -7.50 19.48 9.51
C LEU A 423 -6.03 19.14 9.22
N VAL A 424 -5.05 19.87 9.75
CA VAL A 424 -3.61 19.62 9.53
C VAL A 424 -3.00 18.55 10.46
N GLY A 425 -3.80 17.96 11.35
CA GLY A 425 -3.34 17.02 12.38
C GLY A 425 -2.72 15.72 11.82
N THR A 426 -3.09 15.33 10.60
CA THR A 426 -2.61 14.09 9.95
C THR A 426 -1.89 14.38 8.64
N ILE A 427 -1.02 13.47 8.19
CA ILE A 427 -0.36 13.56 6.88
C ILE A 427 -1.38 13.60 5.74
N GLN A 428 -2.49 12.88 5.87
CA GLN A 428 -3.57 12.89 4.90
C GLN A 428 -4.21 14.28 4.84
N GLY A 429 -4.59 14.83 6.00
CA GLY A 429 -5.20 16.16 6.08
C GLY A 429 -4.28 17.26 5.53
N ARG A 430 -2.99 17.24 5.88
CA ARG A 430 -1.99 18.15 5.28
C ARG A 430 -1.92 17.97 3.77
N GLY A 431 -1.91 16.74 3.27
CA GLY A 431 -1.95 16.43 1.84
C GLY A 431 -3.15 17.03 1.11
N LEU A 432 -4.37 16.86 1.65
CA LEU A 432 -5.60 17.39 1.06
C LEU A 432 -5.56 18.93 0.98
N LEU A 433 -5.15 19.60 2.06
CA LEU A 433 -5.06 21.06 2.08
C LEU A 433 -3.95 21.59 1.16
N SER A 434 -2.85 20.84 1.02
CA SER A 434 -1.76 21.18 0.10
C SER A 434 -2.22 21.15 -1.36
N VAL A 435 -3.03 20.15 -1.72
CA VAL A 435 -3.67 20.09 -3.04
C VAL A 435 -4.56 21.31 -3.26
N LEU A 436 -5.48 21.60 -2.34
CA LEU A 436 -6.41 22.72 -2.52
C LEU A 436 -5.67 24.07 -2.60
N ALA A 437 -4.67 24.30 -1.73
CA ALA A 437 -3.84 25.49 -1.77
C ALA A 437 -3.04 25.61 -3.06
N GLY A 438 -2.47 24.50 -3.53
CA GLY A 438 -1.71 24.43 -4.78
C GLY A 438 -2.58 24.72 -6.00
N VAL A 439 -3.70 24.01 -6.14
CA VAL A 439 -4.68 24.20 -7.21
C VAL A 439 -5.20 25.63 -7.24
N LYS A 440 -5.55 26.20 -6.06
CA LYS A 440 -5.99 27.60 -5.95
C LYS A 440 -4.99 28.58 -6.58
N LYS A 441 -3.69 28.36 -6.37
CA LYS A 441 -2.61 29.22 -6.87
C LYS A 441 -2.37 29.10 -8.38
N ILE A 442 -2.64 27.93 -8.97
CA ILE A 442 -2.33 27.65 -10.38
C ILE A 442 -3.56 27.60 -11.29
N ASP A 443 -4.73 27.82 -10.72
CA ASP A 443 -6.01 27.84 -11.43
C ASP A 443 -6.00 28.85 -12.59
N ASN A 444 -6.50 28.42 -13.74
CA ASN A 444 -6.46 29.14 -15.00
C ASN A 444 -7.81 29.76 -15.41
N GLY A 445 -8.83 29.67 -14.54
CA GLY A 445 -10.17 30.16 -14.79
C GLY A 445 -11.00 29.35 -15.79
N LYS A 446 -10.45 28.29 -16.41
CA LYS A 446 -11.11 27.46 -17.43
C LYS A 446 -11.36 26.02 -16.99
N THR A 447 -10.55 25.52 -16.06
CA THR A 447 -10.61 24.15 -15.57
C THR A 447 -11.92 23.89 -14.83
N LEU A 448 -12.56 22.75 -15.10
CA LEU A 448 -13.73 22.26 -14.35
C LEU A 448 -13.28 21.37 -13.19
N TYR A 449 -14.11 21.29 -12.15
CA TYR A 449 -13.79 20.58 -10.92
C TYR A 449 -14.83 19.49 -10.60
N THR A 450 -14.31 18.38 -10.12
CA THR A 450 -15.05 17.17 -9.72
C THR A 450 -14.47 16.61 -8.42
N ASP A 451 -15.10 15.58 -7.86
CA ASP A 451 -14.57 14.87 -6.69
C ASP A 451 -13.33 14.00 -7.01
N ASP A 452 -12.37 13.90 -6.09
CA ASP A 452 -11.14 13.10 -6.29
C ASP A 452 -11.40 11.58 -6.43
N LYS A 453 -12.59 11.10 -6.04
CA LYS A 453 -13.06 9.70 -6.22
C LYS A 453 -13.99 9.50 -7.42
N THR A 454 -14.11 10.50 -8.31
CA THR A 454 -14.86 10.35 -9.58
C THR A 454 -14.46 9.11 -10.38
N ASN A 455 -13.18 8.71 -10.33
CA ASN A 455 -12.72 7.49 -11.01
C ASN A 455 -13.44 6.21 -10.52
N LEU A 456 -13.70 6.11 -9.21
CA LEU A 456 -14.40 4.95 -8.65
C LEU A 456 -15.91 5.03 -8.90
N ALA A 457 -16.48 6.24 -8.97
CA ALA A 457 -17.89 6.44 -9.27
C ALA A 457 -18.22 6.07 -10.73
N ILE A 458 -17.38 6.49 -11.67
CA ILE A 458 -17.66 6.37 -13.10
C ILE A 458 -16.94 5.18 -13.72
N PHE A 459 -15.63 5.06 -13.50
CA PHE A 459 -14.80 4.13 -14.25
C PHE A 459 -14.65 2.76 -13.59
N ASN A 460 -15.18 2.53 -12.39
CA ASN A 460 -15.21 1.18 -11.81
C ASN A 460 -16.14 0.23 -12.60
N GLN A 461 -17.01 0.77 -13.44
CA GLN A 461 -17.87 -0.02 -14.33
C GLN A 461 -17.12 -0.32 -15.62
N LEU A 462 -16.67 -1.56 -15.80
CA LEU A 462 -15.91 -1.98 -16.98
C LEU A 462 -16.63 -1.66 -18.30
N GLU A 463 -17.96 -1.77 -18.33
CA GLU A 463 -18.74 -1.46 -19.53
C GLU A 463 -18.65 0.02 -19.93
N VAL A 464 -18.55 0.94 -18.98
CA VAL A 464 -18.34 2.38 -19.28
C VAL A 464 -17.01 2.55 -20.02
N VAL A 465 -15.95 1.88 -19.57
CA VAL A 465 -14.64 1.94 -20.24
C VAL A 465 -14.68 1.31 -21.62
N ARG A 466 -15.39 0.19 -21.79
CA ARG A 466 -15.59 -0.44 -23.11
C ARG A 466 -16.33 0.46 -24.07
N GLN A 467 -17.40 1.12 -23.61
CA GLN A 467 -18.14 2.10 -24.42
C GLN A 467 -17.24 3.25 -24.88
N LEU A 468 -16.39 3.78 -24.00
CA LEU A 468 -15.41 4.80 -24.40
C LEU A 468 -14.38 4.25 -25.38
N GLY A 469 -13.90 3.02 -25.17
CA GLY A 469 -12.94 2.35 -26.04
C GLY A 469 -13.48 2.13 -27.46
N ARG A 470 -14.76 1.79 -27.62
CA ARG A 470 -15.43 1.64 -28.93
C ARG A 470 -15.57 2.97 -29.70
N LEU A 471 -15.49 4.10 -29.01
CA LEU A 471 -15.49 5.43 -29.64
C LEU A 471 -14.09 5.93 -29.99
N ALA A 472 -13.05 5.25 -29.50
CA ALA A 472 -11.66 5.61 -29.72
C ALA A 472 -11.08 4.85 -30.91
N ASN A 473 -10.00 5.36 -31.50
CA ASN A 473 -9.25 4.63 -32.52
C ASN A 473 -8.59 3.37 -31.93
N LYS A 474 -8.01 3.52 -30.74
CA LYS A 474 -7.48 2.45 -29.91
C LYS A 474 -7.45 2.86 -28.45
N VAL A 475 -7.27 1.88 -27.57
CA VAL A 475 -7.09 2.08 -26.13
C VAL A 475 -5.62 1.84 -25.76
N VAL A 476 -4.97 2.85 -25.19
CA VAL A 476 -3.63 2.75 -24.62
C VAL A 476 -3.74 2.71 -23.09
N ILE A 477 -3.32 1.62 -22.47
CA ILE A 477 -3.33 1.47 -21.01
C ILE A 477 -1.93 1.67 -20.47
N VAL A 478 -1.77 2.58 -19.52
CA VAL A 478 -0.52 2.80 -18.79
C VAL A 478 -0.71 2.27 -17.37
N SER A 479 -0.19 1.08 -17.10
CA SER A 479 -0.45 0.36 -15.84
C SER A 479 0.69 -0.60 -15.50
N SER A 480 0.80 -0.93 -14.22
CA SER A 480 1.68 -2.02 -13.76
C SER A 480 0.99 -3.38 -13.80
N GLY A 481 -0.29 -3.44 -14.15
CA GLY A 481 -1.04 -4.69 -14.28
C GLY A 481 -0.55 -5.57 -15.43
N ASP A 482 -0.87 -6.87 -15.33
CA ASP A 482 -0.61 -7.84 -16.39
C ASP A 482 -1.27 -7.43 -17.73
N PRO A 483 -0.49 -7.30 -18.82
CA PRO A 483 -1.00 -6.88 -20.13
C PRO A 483 -2.12 -7.74 -20.69
N GLU A 484 -2.02 -9.05 -20.53
CA GLU A 484 -2.95 -10.00 -21.13
C GLU A 484 -4.28 -9.99 -20.36
N VAL A 485 -4.22 -9.83 -19.03
CA VAL A 485 -5.42 -9.59 -18.21
C VAL A 485 -6.11 -8.30 -18.62
N LEU A 486 -5.36 -7.20 -18.75
CA LEU A 486 -5.92 -5.89 -19.11
C LEU A 486 -6.56 -5.89 -20.50
N LYS A 487 -5.87 -6.42 -21.52
CA LYS A 487 -6.41 -6.54 -22.89
C LYS A 487 -7.71 -7.37 -22.91
N ARG A 488 -7.73 -8.51 -22.19
CA ARG A 488 -8.93 -9.36 -22.10
C ARG A 488 -10.10 -8.64 -21.45
N LYS A 489 -9.85 -7.80 -20.44
CA LYS A 489 -10.90 -7.00 -19.78
C LYS A 489 -11.47 -5.94 -20.71
N ILE A 490 -10.63 -5.27 -21.51
CA ILE A 490 -11.12 -4.32 -22.52
C ILE A 490 -12.00 -5.02 -23.57
N GLY A 491 -11.56 -6.15 -24.11
CA GLY A 491 -12.30 -6.91 -25.12
C GLY A 491 -11.56 -7.00 -26.45
N GLY A 492 -11.84 -8.06 -27.22
CA GLY A 492 -11.14 -8.35 -28.48
C GLY A 492 -11.59 -7.49 -29.67
N ASP A 493 -12.69 -6.76 -29.53
CA ASP A 493 -13.24 -5.84 -30.54
C ASP A 493 -12.54 -4.46 -30.55
N ILE A 494 -11.66 -4.20 -29.59
CA ILE A 494 -11.00 -2.91 -29.39
C ILE A 494 -9.49 -3.10 -29.50
N GLU A 495 -8.83 -2.36 -30.39
CA GLU A 495 -7.37 -2.35 -30.44
C GLU A 495 -6.82 -1.82 -29.10
N CYS A 496 -6.00 -2.63 -28.42
CA CYS A 496 -5.49 -2.32 -27.10
C CYS A 496 -3.98 -2.49 -26.98
N ILE A 497 -3.29 -1.42 -26.58
CA ILE A 497 -1.85 -1.40 -26.31
C ILE A 497 -1.65 -1.17 -24.82
N VAL A 498 -0.80 -1.98 -24.18
CA VAL A 498 -0.43 -1.79 -22.78
C VAL A 498 1.01 -1.29 -22.72
N VAL A 499 1.21 -0.13 -22.10
CA VAL A 499 2.53 0.42 -21.76
C VAL A 499 2.77 0.14 -20.29
N ASN A 500 3.61 -0.86 -20.03
CA ASN A 500 3.87 -1.31 -18.68
C ASN A 500 4.76 -0.34 -17.92
N ILE A 501 4.45 -0.18 -16.63
CA ILE A 501 5.21 0.64 -15.70
C ILE A 501 5.60 -0.18 -14.46
N PRO A 502 6.65 0.22 -13.73
CA PRO A 502 6.97 -0.38 -12.45
C PRO A 502 5.80 -0.33 -11.48
N THR A 503 5.59 -1.43 -10.76
CA THR A 503 4.54 -1.53 -9.74
C THR A 503 4.85 -0.69 -8.51
N HIS A 504 3.79 -0.35 -7.79
CA HIS A 504 3.88 0.33 -6.51
C HIS A 504 4.51 -0.61 -5.46
N HIS A 505 5.29 -0.09 -4.51
CA HIS A 505 5.98 -0.91 -3.51
C HIS A 505 5.02 -1.83 -2.73
N LYS A 506 3.88 -1.30 -2.27
CA LYS A 506 2.77 -2.08 -1.65
C LYS A 506 2.30 -3.28 -2.47
N THR A 507 2.36 -3.24 -3.80
CA THR A 507 1.77 -4.24 -4.70
C THR A 507 2.82 -5.14 -5.36
N ILE A 508 4.11 -4.99 -5.01
CA ILE A 508 5.22 -5.75 -5.60
C ILE A 508 5.09 -7.27 -5.44
N ASN A 509 4.38 -7.70 -4.40
CA ASN A 509 4.17 -9.11 -4.09
C ASN A 509 2.84 -9.65 -4.64
N ASN A 510 2.06 -8.85 -5.36
CA ASN A 510 0.84 -9.30 -6.00
C ASN A 510 1.15 -9.74 -7.45
N GLU A 511 0.89 -11.01 -7.75
CA GLU A 511 1.19 -11.66 -9.03
C GLU A 511 0.44 -11.05 -10.22
N LYS A 512 -0.62 -10.28 -9.96
CA LYS A 512 -1.38 -9.56 -11.00
C LYS A 512 -0.68 -8.30 -11.52
N TYR A 513 0.47 -7.95 -10.95
CA TYR A 513 1.30 -6.82 -11.36
C TYR A 513 2.69 -7.26 -11.77
N ILE A 514 3.29 -6.49 -12.66
CA ILE A 514 4.67 -6.71 -13.12
C ILE A 514 5.66 -6.19 -12.08
N ARG A 515 6.67 -7.01 -11.82
CA ARG A 515 7.84 -6.64 -11.04
C ARG A 515 8.86 -5.95 -11.92
N SER A 516 9.48 -4.90 -11.39
CA SER A 516 10.60 -4.20 -12.01
C SER A 516 11.66 -3.94 -10.95
N GLU A 517 12.92 -3.96 -11.36
CA GLU A 517 14.06 -3.63 -10.49
C GLU A 517 14.11 -2.15 -10.14
N LEU A 518 13.58 -1.28 -11.01
CA LEU A 518 13.58 0.16 -10.82
C LEU A 518 12.19 0.68 -10.50
N ALA A 519 12.10 1.64 -9.57
CA ALA A 519 10.86 2.33 -9.29
C ALA A 519 10.48 3.31 -10.41
N LEU A 520 9.19 3.59 -10.56
CA LEU A 520 8.63 4.42 -11.64
C LEU A 520 9.34 5.78 -11.85
N PRO A 521 9.75 6.55 -10.83
CA PRO A 521 10.43 7.83 -11.04
C PRO A 521 11.77 7.73 -11.77
N TYR A 522 12.42 6.56 -11.77
CA TYR A 522 13.69 6.38 -12.48
C TYR A 522 13.48 6.15 -13.98
N VAL A 523 12.30 5.69 -14.40
CA VAL A 523 11.99 5.31 -15.79
C VAL A 523 10.87 6.15 -16.43
N TYR A 524 10.24 7.06 -15.68
CA TYR A 524 9.06 7.79 -16.16
C TYR A 524 9.33 8.63 -17.42
N GLN A 525 10.57 9.07 -17.64
CA GLN A 525 10.95 9.82 -18.84
C GLN A 525 10.97 8.92 -20.08
N GLU A 526 11.49 7.69 -19.95
CA GLU A 526 11.46 6.70 -21.03
C GLU A 526 10.03 6.32 -21.38
N ILE A 527 9.19 6.09 -20.36
CA ILE A 527 7.75 5.85 -20.54
C ILE A 527 7.08 7.04 -21.24
N SER A 528 7.44 8.26 -20.87
CA SER A 528 6.92 9.47 -21.54
C SER A 528 7.28 9.52 -23.02
N LEU A 529 8.50 9.10 -23.39
CA LEU A 529 8.92 9.03 -24.80
C LEU A 529 8.16 7.94 -25.56
N THR A 530 7.95 6.78 -24.94
CA THR A 530 7.13 5.71 -25.51
C THR A 530 5.70 6.18 -25.77
N LEU A 531 5.07 6.85 -24.80
CA LEU A 531 3.70 7.36 -24.96
C LEU A 531 3.59 8.38 -26.10
N LYS A 532 4.57 9.28 -26.25
CA LYS A 532 4.59 10.25 -27.37
C LYS A 532 4.65 9.57 -28.75
N ARG A 533 5.21 8.36 -28.84
CA ARG A 533 5.30 7.59 -30.10
C ARG A 533 4.03 6.77 -30.37
N VAL A 534 3.41 6.23 -29.31
CA VAL A 534 2.30 5.28 -29.43
C VAL A 534 0.95 5.98 -29.50
N VAL A 535 0.77 7.09 -28.77
CA VAL A 535 -0.53 7.77 -28.65
C VAL A 535 -0.74 8.71 -29.83
N CYS A 536 -1.88 8.56 -30.49
CA CYS A 536 -2.32 9.32 -31.65
C CYS A 536 -3.64 10.05 -31.38
N LYS A 537 -4.02 10.94 -32.30
CA LYS A 537 -5.29 11.66 -32.25
C LYS A 537 -6.46 10.67 -32.18
N GLY A 538 -7.43 10.94 -31.30
CA GLY A 538 -8.65 10.12 -31.16
C GLY A 538 -8.46 8.84 -30.34
N ASP A 539 -7.27 8.61 -29.78
CA ASP A 539 -7.05 7.49 -28.86
C ASP A 539 -7.66 7.77 -27.48
N LEU A 540 -7.97 6.69 -26.76
CA LEU A 540 -8.29 6.71 -25.34
C LEU A 540 -7.07 6.22 -24.55
N VAL A 541 -6.58 7.03 -23.62
CA VAL A 541 -5.43 6.69 -22.76
C VAL A 541 -5.87 6.56 -21.31
N LEU A 542 -5.75 5.34 -20.76
CA LEU A 542 -6.17 5.00 -19.39
C LEU A 542 -4.92 4.88 -18.51
N VAL A 543 -4.80 5.71 -17.48
CA VAL A 543 -3.56 5.84 -16.69
C VAL A 543 -3.75 5.43 -15.23
N GLY A 544 -3.03 4.40 -14.80
CA GLY A 544 -2.92 3.93 -13.41
C GLY A 544 -1.48 4.03 -12.90
N ALA A 545 -0.96 5.25 -12.71
CA ALA A 545 0.47 5.49 -12.46
C ALA A 545 0.77 6.52 -11.35
N GLY A 546 -0.15 6.67 -10.38
CA GLY A 546 0.03 7.57 -9.22
C GLY A 546 0.39 9.00 -9.61
N VAL A 547 1.37 9.58 -8.92
CA VAL A 547 1.85 10.96 -9.16
C VAL A 547 2.45 11.13 -10.55
N ALA A 548 3.26 10.18 -11.03
CA ALA A 548 3.86 10.26 -12.37
C ALA A 548 2.81 10.23 -13.49
N GLY A 549 1.70 9.53 -13.26
CA GLY A 549 0.59 9.41 -14.19
C GLY A 549 -0.01 10.73 -14.66
N LYS A 550 0.10 11.81 -13.88
CA LYS A 550 -0.47 13.11 -14.28
C LYS A 550 0.20 13.62 -15.55
N SER A 551 1.52 13.43 -15.64
CA SER A 551 2.29 13.80 -16.83
C SER A 551 1.90 12.96 -18.06
N PHE A 552 1.58 11.68 -17.87
CA PHE A 552 1.14 10.78 -18.94
C PHE A 552 -0.23 11.16 -19.49
N VAL A 553 -1.17 11.54 -18.62
CA VAL A 553 -2.48 12.09 -19.03
C VAL A 553 -2.31 13.35 -19.88
N ASN A 554 -1.38 14.23 -19.51
CA ASN A 554 -1.10 15.44 -20.29
C ASN A 554 -0.45 15.13 -21.66
N ILE A 555 0.40 14.10 -21.74
CA ILE A 555 0.95 13.64 -23.03
C ILE A 555 -0.19 13.21 -23.96
N ALA A 556 -1.18 12.46 -23.46
CA ALA A 556 -2.35 12.07 -24.25
C ALA A 556 -3.10 13.29 -24.80
N LYS A 557 -3.42 14.26 -23.93
CA LYS A 557 -4.08 15.50 -24.37
C LYS A 557 -3.29 16.24 -25.46
N ARG A 558 -1.98 16.38 -25.31
CA ARG A 558 -1.12 17.06 -26.31
C ARG A 558 -1.08 16.32 -27.65
N SER A 559 -1.28 15.01 -27.65
CA SER A 559 -1.44 14.19 -28.86
C SER A 559 -2.87 14.23 -29.45
N SER A 560 -3.75 15.10 -28.96
CA SER A 560 -5.17 15.14 -29.34
C SER A 560 -5.93 13.84 -29.03
N ALA A 561 -5.49 13.15 -27.99
CA ALA A 561 -6.15 11.99 -27.39
C ALA A 561 -6.86 12.38 -26.09
N VAL A 562 -7.70 11.47 -25.59
CA VAL A 562 -8.38 11.63 -24.30
C VAL A 562 -7.63 10.84 -23.23
N GLY A 563 -7.01 11.54 -22.28
CA GLY A 563 -6.30 10.95 -21.15
C GLY A 563 -7.13 10.95 -19.87
N LEU A 564 -7.29 9.78 -19.25
CA LEU A 564 -8.06 9.59 -18.02
C LEU A 564 -7.19 9.02 -16.89
N ASP A 565 -7.12 9.73 -15.77
CA ASP A 565 -6.52 9.23 -14.53
C ASP A 565 -7.45 8.22 -13.84
N MET A 566 -7.17 6.94 -14.06
CA MET A 566 -7.95 5.82 -13.54
C MET A 566 -7.66 5.52 -12.07
N GLY A 567 -6.42 5.77 -11.62
CA GLY A 567 -5.95 5.40 -10.28
C GLY A 567 -6.41 4.01 -9.84
N SER A 568 -7.01 3.94 -8.65
CA SER A 568 -7.48 2.68 -8.06
C SER A 568 -8.63 1.99 -8.81
N ALA A 569 -9.30 2.65 -9.77
CA ALA A 569 -10.25 1.96 -10.64
C ALA A 569 -9.54 0.91 -11.53
N MET A 570 -8.24 1.10 -11.80
CA MET A 570 -7.42 0.11 -12.49
C MET A 570 -7.20 -1.16 -11.63
N ASP A 571 -7.08 -1.00 -10.31
CA ASP A 571 -6.90 -2.13 -9.39
C ASP A 571 -8.15 -3.02 -9.34
N GLU A 572 -9.34 -2.40 -9.45
CA GLU A 572 -10.63 -3.10 -9.57
C GLU A 572 -10.70 -3.93 -10.85
N PHE A 573 -10.15 -3.44 -11.97
CA PHE A 573 -10.14 -4.19 -13.25
C PHE A 573 -9.28 -5.44 -13.20
N LEU A 574 -8.16 -5.36 -12.49
CA LEU A 574 -7.29 -6.50 -12.23
C LEU A 574 -7.90 -7.46 -11.20
N GLU A 575 -9.02 -7.08 -10.57
CA GLU A 575 -9.56 -7.74 -9.38
C GLU A 575 -8.45 -7.92 -8.34
N ALA A 576 -7.61 -6.90 -8.17
CA ALA A 576 -6.35 -7.06 -7.47
C ALA A 576 -6.51 -7.35 -5.98
N GLY A 577 -7.73 -7.19 -5.42
CA GLY A 577 -8.03 -7.44 -4.01
C GLY A 577 -7.36 -6.47 -3.04
N ILE A 578 -6.61 -5.49 -3.55
CA ILE A 578 -5.91 -4.47 -2.78
C ILE A 578 -6.85 -3.27 -2.63
N HIS A 579 -7.75 -3.36 -1.67
CA HIS A 579 -8.49 -2.17 -1.22
C HIS A 579 -7.74 -1.56 -0.03
N SER A 580 -7.55 -0.25 -0.02
CA SER A 580 -7.39 0.45 1.26
C SER A 580 -8.65 0.16 2.09
N LEU A 581 -8.51 -0.42 3.28
CA LEU A 581 -9.62 -0.43 4.23
C LEU A 581 -9.94 1.04 4.52
N TYR A 582 -11.17 1.42 4.15
CA TYR A 582 -11.83 2.71 4.33
C TYR A 582 -11.49 3.84 3.34
#